data_AF-A0A010QEB7-F1
#
_entry.id   AF-A0A010QEB7-F1
#
_cell.length_a   1.000
_cell.length_b   1.000
_cell.length_c   1.000
_cell.angle_alpha   90.00
_cell.angle_beta   90.00
_cell.angle_gamma   90.00
#
_symmetry.space_group_name_H-M   'P 1'
#
loop_
_entity.id
_entity.type
_entity.pdbx_description
1 polymer ?
#
loop_
_entity_poly.entity_id
_entity_poly.type
_entity_poly.pdbx_seq_one_letter_code
_entity_poly.pdbx_strand_id
1 'polypeptide(L)'
;MDDWQEAAFTSRHVHNRANKSTKGGGRGRRGGAFEVKRAFGRYDIKCPSATKVREFISGERNGKLYGPAMDVFRLSDDGRGLLGQLSLPGVLEASVILTGSRKVLEDLISQFEGNDKEAEASDNSDENDGSGSENKISKVETNGEGIDNKEEEANEESEEEDEDEESEVEEQKRFKNFEKNSFRSPKFWFQWIGDVTPTAASSLDHQTSPTPIRETGRGYVVFSGNDCRSFKGTISCDSLGWKDVSISGWKEVSMSERDVPFVWK
;
A
#
# COMPACT_ATOMS: atom_id res chain seq x y z
N MET A 1 51.71 26.08 -1.37
CA MET A 1 50.31 26.53 -1.38
C MET A 1 49.53 25.37 -1.92
N ASP A 2 48.58 24.89 -1.15
CA ASP A 2 47.96 23.58 -1.37
C ASP A 2 46.60 23.79 -2.01
N ASP A 3 46.37 23.20 -3.19
CA ASP A 3 45.13 23.34 -3.95
C ASP A 3 44.00 22.45 -3.39
N TRP A 4 43.70 22.63 -2.10
CA TRP A 4 42.57 22.00 -1.41
C TRP A 4 41.21 22.38 -2.05
N GLN A 5 41.18 23.46 -2.84
CA GLN A 5 40.00 23.90 -3.59
C GLN A 5 39.74 23.01 -4.82
N GLU A 6 40.75 22.61 -5.60
CA GLU A 6 40.54 21.73 -6.76
C GLU A 6 40.10 20.31 -6.34
N ALA A 7 40.63 19.81 -5.21
CA ALA A 7 40.18 18.56 -4.60
C ALA A 7 38.69 18.60 -4.18
N ALA A 8 38.19 19.76 -3.74
CA ALA A 8 36.80 19.91 -3.32
C ALA A 8 35.81 19.77 -4.50
N PHE A 9 36.11 20.37 -5.66
CA PHE A 9 35.21 20.37 -6.82
C PHE A 9 35.31 19.10 -7.68
N THR A 10 36.45 18.44 -7.72
CA THR A 10 36.64 17.19 -8.51
C THR A 10 35.94 15.97 -7.89
N SER A 11 35.69 15.96 -6.57
CA SER A 11 35.07 14.84 -5.84
C SER A 11 33.60 14.53 -6.17
N ARG A 12 32.93 15.35 -7.01
CA ARG A 12 31.47 15.34 -7.17
C ARG A 12 30.96 14.96 -8.57
N HIS A 13 31.55 13.92 -9.18
CA HIS A 13 31.20 13.47 -10.54
C HIS A 13 30.34 12.19 -10.61
N VAL A 14 29.01 12.38 -10.61
CA VAL A 14 27.94 11.51 -11.18
C VAL A 14 28.11 9.97 -11.12
N HIS A 15 27.65 9.35 -10.02
CA HIS A 15 27.47 7.89 -9.91
C HIS A 15 26.17 7.32 -10.54
N ASN A 16 25.47 8.09 -11.38
CA ASN A 16 24.27 7.64 -12.12
C ASN A 16 24.53 7.56 -13.65
N ARG A 17 25.61 6.88 -14.06
CA ARG A 17 25.82 6.56 -15.48
C ARG A 17 25.00 5.32 -15.86
N ALA A 18 23.94 5.49 -16.64
CA ALA A 18 23.11 4.40 -17.13
C ALA A 18 23.92 3.50 -18.10
N ASN A 19 24.28 2.30 -17.64
CA ASN A 19 25.03 1.33 -18.45
C ASN A 19 24.13 0.68 -19.50
N LYS A 20 23.95 1.36 -20.64
CA LYS A 20 23.33 0.86 -21.88
C LYS A 20 24.20 -0.23 -22.52
N SER A 21 24.28 -1.40 -21.87
CA SER A 21 25.07 -2.54 -22.31
C SER A 21 24.38 -3.30 -23.45
N THR A 22 24.76 -2.98 -24.68
CA THR A 22 24.35 -3.67 -25.91
C THR A 22 24.70 -5.16 -25.89
N LYS A 23 23.87 -6.00 -26.52
CA LYS A 23 24.10 -7.42 -26.89
C LYS A 23 25.13 -8.20 -26.05
N GLY A 24 24.66 -8.87 -24.99
CA GLY A 24 25.43 -9.90 -24.28
C GLY A 24 24.50 -10.93 -23.64
N GLY A 25 24.46 -12.15 -24.19
CA GLY A 25 23.62 -13.23 -23.66
C GLY A 25 24.23 -13.81 -22.38
N GLY A 26 23.54 -13.68 -21.24
CA GLY A 26 24.00 -14.22 -19.96
C GLY A 26 22.90 -14.35 -18.92
N ARG A 27 22.70 -15.58 -18.40
CA ARG A 27 21.86 -15.85 -17.23
C ARG A 27 22.44 -15.10 -16.03
N GLY A 28 21.83 -13.99 -15.60
CA GLY A 28 22.33 -13.24 -14.44
C GLY A 28 21.54 -12.02 -13.97
N ARG A 29 20.91 -11.24 -14.87
CA ARG A 29 20.22 -9.99 -14.46
C ARG A 29 18.79 -10.20 -13.95
N ARG A 30 18.64 -10.74 -12.73
CA ARG A 30 17.40 -10.62 -11.93
C ARG A 30 17.28 -9.21 -11.31
N GLY A 31 17.34 -8.17 -12.14
CA GLY A 31 17.49 -6.79 -11.68
C GLY A 31 17.11 -5.79 -12.76
N GLY A 32 15.81 -5.67 -13.00
CA GLY A 32 15.24 -4.49 -13.65
C GLY A 32 15.07 -3.33 -12.66
N ALA A 33 14.32 -2.30 -13.07
CA ALA A 33 13.77 -1.33 -12.13
C ALA A 33 12.88 -2.03 -11.08
N PHE A 34 12.59 -1.35 -9.98
CA PHE A 34 11.52 -1.78 -9.10
C PHE A 34 10.17 -1.51 -9.78
N GLU A 35 9.26 -2.47 -9.68
CA GLU A 35 7.92 -2.48 -10.29
C GLU A 35 6.96 -2.99 -9.21
N VAL A 36 6.01 -2.16 -8.76
CA VAL A 36 5.26 -2.47 -7.53
C VAL A 36 4.27 -3.63 -7.70
N LYS A 37 3.81 -3.93 -8.93
CA LYS A 37 3.06 -5.17 -9.26
C LYS A 37 3.80 -6.45 -8.83
N ARG A 38 5.14 -6.41 -8.70
CA ARG A 38 5.94 -7.57 -8.23
C ARG A 38 5.79 -7.87 -6.74
N ALA A 39 5.26 -6.95 -5.93
CA ALA A 39 4.97 -7.19 -4.52
C ALA A 39 3.71 -8.05 -4.31
N PHE A 40 2.79 -8.10 -5.28
CA PHE A 40 1.50 -8.78 -5.13
C PHE A 40 1.59 -10.31 -5.06
N GLY A 41 0.86 -10.89 -4.12
CA GLY A 41 0.74 -12.33 -3.87
C GLY A 41 1.18 -12.75 -2.47
N ARG A 42 1.26 -14.06 -2.29
CA ARG A 42 1.36 -14.73 -0.99
C ARG A 42 2.80 -15.06 -0.61
N TYR A 43 3.14 -14.76 0.64
CA TYR A 43 4.42 -15.02 1.28
C TYR A 43 4.26 -15.97 2.48
N ASP A 44 5.07 -17.02 2.56
CA ASP A 44 5.24 -17.84 3.78
C ASP A 44 6.20 -17.11 4.73
N ILE A 45 5.88 -17.12 6.03
CA ILE A 45 6.46 -16.25 7.06
C ILE A 45 7.14 -17.06 8.17
N LYS A 46 8.41 -16.71 8.42
CA LYS A 46 9.15 -17.09 9.63
C LYS A 46 9.21 -15.91 10.59
N CYS A 47 8.43 -16.00 11.66
CA CYS A 47 8.52 -15.17 12.88
C CYS A 47 8.83 -16.10 14.08
N PRO A 48 10.10 -16.20 14.55
CA PRO A 48 10.48 -17.15 15.60
C PRO A 48 9.78 -16.96 16.95
N SER A 49 9.35 -15.73 17.27
CA SER A 49 8.57 -15.48 18.50
C SER A 49 7.13 -15.98 18.37
N ALA A 50 6.53 -15.92 17.17
CA ALA A 50 5.21 -16.49 16.91
C ALA A 50 5.23 -18.01 17.06
N THR A 51 6.29 -18.69 16.59
CA THR A 51 6.47 -20.13 16.79
C THR A 51 6.46 -20.49 18.28
N LYS A 52 7.22 -19.77 19.11
CA LYS A 52 7.25 -19.98 20.57
C LYS A 52 5.90 -19.74 21.23
N VAL A 53 5.22 -18.64 20.91
CA VAL A 53 3.87 -18.35 21.45
C VAL A 53 2.88 -19.45 21.06
N ARG A 54 2.93 -19.94 19.82
CA ARG A 54 2.11 -21.07 19.37
C ARG A 54 2.45 -22.38 20.09
N GLU A 55 3.71 -22.65 20.40
CA GLU A 55 4.13 -23.82 21.19
C GLU A 55 3.54 -23.77 22.62
N PHE A 56 3.42 -22.59 23.24
CA PHE A 56 2.76 -22.42 24.54
C PHE A 56 1.23 -22.52 24.48
N ILE A 57 0.59 -22.00 23.42
CA ILE A 57 -0.88 -21.97 23.28
C ILE A 57 -1.45 -23.30 22.75
N SER A 58 -0.72 -23.98 21.86
CA SER A 58 -1.17 -25.20 21.18
C SER A 58 -0.25 -26.39 21.47
N GLY A 59 -0.50 -27.08 22.58
CA GLY A 59 0.03 -28.43 22.80
C GLY A 59 -0.40 -29.37 21.67
N GLU A 60 0.54 -29.69 20.78
CA GLU A 60 0.52 -30.70 19.71
C GLU A 60 -0.77 -30.86 18.86
N ARG A 61 -1.58 -29.81 18.73
CA ARG A 61 -2.74 -29.82 17.81
C ARG A 61 -2.30 -29.72 16.35
N ASN A 62 -1.89 -30.86 15.80
CA ASN A 62 -1.54 -31.13 14.39
C ASN A 62 -2.76 -31.05 13.43
N GLY A 63 -3.59 -30.02 13.57
CA GLY A 63 -4.55 -29.65 12.53
C GLY A 63 -3.82 -29.09 11.32
N LYS A 64 -4.31 -29.41 10.11
CA LYS A 64 -3.78 -28.90 8.83
C LYS A 64 -4.20 -27.43 8.59
N LEU A 65 -3.87 -26.57 9.55
CA LEU A 65 -3.97 -25.12 9.41
C LEU A 65 -2.96 -24.64 8.35
N TYR A 66 -3.30 -23.56 7.65
CA TYR A 66 -2.35 -22.89 6.75
C TYR A 66 -1.11 -22.43 7.54
N GLY A 67 0.06 -22.41 6.88
CA GLY A 67 1.28 -21.85 7.47
C GLY A 67 1.16 -20.35 7.74
N PRO A 68 2.02 -19.77 8.61
CA PRO A 68 2.06 -18.33 8.81
C PRO A 68 2.33 -17.62 7.48
N ALA A 69 1.52 -16.63 7.15
CA ALA A 69 1.53 -16.02 5.82
C ALA A 69 1.30 -14.51 5.87
N MET A 70 1.89 -13.80 4.91
CA MET A 70 1.52 -12.43 4.56
C MET A 70 1.02 -12.47 3.12
N ASP A 71 -0.19 -11.98 2.87
CA ASP A 71 -0.74 -11.86 1.53
C ASP A 71 -0.86 -10.37 1.18
N VAL A 72 -0.44 -9.98 -0.03
CA VAL A 72 -0.45 -8.59 -0.50
C VAL A 72 -1.28 -8.56 -1.78
N PHE A 73 -2.45 -7.93 -1.76
CA PHE A 73 -3.46 -8.12 -2.81
C PHE A 73 -3.61 -6.94 -3.77
N ARG A 74 -3.55 -5.70 -3.28
CA ARG A 74 -3.70 -4.49 -4.12
C ARG A 74 -2.92 -3.29 -3.61
N LEU A 75 -2.79 -2.26 -4.43
CA LEU A 75 -2.47 -0.90 -3.97
C LEU A 75 -3.65 -0.29 -3.22
N SER A 76 -3.37 0.71 -2.39
CA SER A 76 -4.37 1.70 -1.99
C SER A 76 -4.84 2.51 -3.19
N ASP A 77 -6.02 3.11 -3.09
CA ASP A 77 -6.70 3.74 -4.23
C ASP A 77 -5.92 4.96 -4.77
N ASP A 78 -5.13 5.60 -3.90
CA ASP A 78 -4.18 6.68 -4.21
C ASP A 78 -2.81 6.22 -4.79
N GLY A 79 -2.56 4.91 -4.87
CA GLY A 79 -1.31 4.30 -5.31
C GLY A 79 -0.10 4.48 -4.38
N ARG A 80 -0.27 5.01 -3.16
CA ARG A 80 0.84 5.33 -2.24
C ARG A 80 1.22 4.20 -1.27
N GLY A 81 0.34 3.22 -1.07
CA GLY A 81 0.52 2.08 -0.19
C GLY A 81 0.14 0.75 -0.82
N LEU A 82 0.60 -0.34 -0.21
CA LEU A 82 0.23 -1.72 -0.48
C LEU A 82 -0.70 -2.20 0.62
N LEU A 83 -1.81 -2.84 0.24
CA LEU A 83 -2.81 -3.42 1.14
C LEU A 83 -2.63 -4.93 1.21
N GLY A 84 -2.72 -5.50 2.41
CA GLY A 84 -2.47 -6.90 2.66
C GLY A 84 -3.06 -7.43 3.97
N GLN A 85 -2.86 -8.72 4.21
CA GLN A 85 -3.23 -9.40 5.46
C GLN A 85 -2.01 -10.17 6.00
N LEU A 86 -1.85 -10.21 7.31
CA LEU A 86 -0.86 -11.02 8.03
C LEU A 86 -1.57 -12.02 8.95
N SER A 87 -1.32 -13.31 8.73
CA SER A 87 -1.80 -14.40 9.57
C SER A 87 -0.62 -15.13 10.18
N LEU A 88 -0.58 -15.16 11.52
CA LEU A 88 0.31 -16.00 12.33
C LEU A 88 -0.59 -16.95 13.13
N PRO A 89 -0.90 -18.15 12.60
CA PRO A 89 -1.96 -19.03 13.11
C PRO A 89 -1.90 -19.29 14.62
N GLY A 90 -2.99 -18.93 15.32
CA GLY A 90 -3.11 -19.06 16.78
C GLY A 90 -2.34 -18.00 17.59
N VAL A 91 -1.92 -16.91 16.95
CA VAL A 91 -1.15 -15.82 17.57
C VAL A 91 -1.64 -14.43 17.13
N LEU A 92 -1.79 -14.20 15.81
CA LEU A 92 -2.19 -12.91 15.23
C LEU A 92 -2.95 -13.12 13.92
N GLU A 93 -4.05 -12.40 13.70
CA GLU A 93 -4.66 -12.23 12.38
C GLU A 93 -5.02 -10.75 12.16
N ALA A 94 -4.42 -10.12 11.15
CA ALA A 94 -4.44 -8.66 11.01
C ALA A 94 -4.45 -8.17 9.57
N SER A 95 -5.12 -7.04 9.34
CA SER A 95 -4.94 -6.20 8.15
C SER A 95 -3.61 -5.47 8.22
N VAL A 96 -2.97 -5.26 7.07
CA VAL A 96 -1.63 -4.66 6.94
C VAL A 96 -1.64 -3.58 5.86
N ILE A 97 -1.02 -2.44 6.17
CA ILE A 97 -0.71 -1.36 5.24
C ILE A 97 0.80 -1.22 5.16
N LEU A 98 1.41 -1.37 3.97
CA LEU A 98 2.85 -1.15 3.75
C LEU A 98 3.09 0.05 2.83
N THR A 99 3.99 0.97 3.19
CA THR A 99 4.34 2.13 2.33
C THR A 99 5.84 2.42 2.31
N GLY A 100 6.30 3.15 1.29
CA GLY A 100 7.72 3.49 1.10
C GLY A 100 8.32 4.44 2.15
N SER A 101 7.50 5.12 2.96
CA SER A 101 8.01 6.06 3.98
C SER A 101 7.06 6.19 5.17
N ARG A 102 7.59 6.46 6.36
CA ARG A 102 6.79 6.62 7.59
C ARG A 102 5.71 7.70 7.46
N LYS A 103 6.04 8.84 6.83
CA LYS A 103 5.05 9.89 6.61
C LYS A 103 3.88 9.38 5.76
N VAL A 104 4.16 8.72 4.63
CA VAL A 104 3.10 8.17 3.76
C VAL A 104 2.30 7.08 4.48
N LEU A 105 2.91 6.29 5.37
CA LEU A 105 2.18 5.35 6.22
C LEU A 105 1.23 6.09 7.18
N GLU A 106 1.70 7.13 7.84
CA GLU A 106 0.92 7.94 8.80
C GLU A 106 -0.21 8.73 8.10
N ASP A 107 0.10 9.44 7.02
CA ASP A 107 -0.88 10.15 6.18
C ASP A 107 -2.02 9.20 5.71
N LEU A 108 -1.69 7.97 5.33
CA LEU A 108 -2.61 7.00 4.72
C LEU A 108 -3.44 6.21 5.76
N ILE A 109 -2.88 5.92 6.94
CA ILE A 109 -3.66 5.39 8.06
C ILE A 109 -4.73 6.40 8.51
N SER A 110 -4.38 7.69 8.57
CA SER A 110 -5.34 8.75 8.92
C SER A 110 -6.49 8.93 7.92
N GLN A 111 -6.36 8.44 6.68
CA GLN A 111 -7.47 8.38 5.73
C GLN A 111 -8.41 7.21 6.09
N PHE A 112 -7.89 6.00 6.30
CA PHE A 112 -8.71 4.86 6.73
C PHE A 112 -9.40 5.07 8.09
N GLU A 113 -8.75 5.74 9.05
CA GLU A 113 -9.35 6.15 10.35
C GLU A 113 -10.25 7.41 10.26
N GLY A 114 -10.28 8.05 9.09
CA GLY A 114 -11.05 9.25 8.77
C GLY A 114 -12.38 8.93 8.12
N ASN A 115 -12.37 8.17 7.02
CA ASN A 115 -13.55 7.78 6.24
C ASN A 115 -14.62 7.07 7.10
N ASP A 116 -14.19 6.37 8.16
CA ASP A 116 -15.05 5.72 9.16
C ASP A 116 -15.98 6.67 9.95
N LYS A 117 -15.84 7.99 9.77
CA LYS A 117 -16.68 9.03 10.42
C LYS A 117 -17.65 9.72 9.47
N GLU A 118 -17.45 9.60 8.16
CA GLU A 118 -18.33 10.23 7.16
C GLU A 118 -19.57 9.37 6.85
N ALA A 119 -19.50 8.06 7.12
CA ALA A 119 -20.60 7.10 6.91
C ALA A 119 -21.79 7.24 7.90
N GLU A 120 -21.64 8.03 8.98
CA GLU A 120 -22.63 8.17 10.06
C GLU A 120 -23.21 9.60 10.16
N ALA A 121 -23.06 10.43 9.10
CA ALA A 121 -23.29 11.87 9.17
C ALA A 121 -23.97 12.51 7.95
N SER A 122 -24.90 11.82 7.27
CA SER A 122 -25.69 12.40 6.16
C SER A 122 -27.15 11.97 6.10
N ASP A 123 -27.89 12.10 7.21
CA ASP A 123 -29.36 12.21 7.17
C ASP A 123 -29.84 13.37 8.07
N ASN A 124 -30.06 14.51 7.42
CA ASN A 124 -31.01 15.56 7.80
C ASN A 124 -31.11 16.55 6.63
N SER A 125 -32.10 16.35 5.77
CA SER A 125 -32.58 17.36 4.84
C SER A 125 -33.17 18.56 5.58
N ASP A 126 -32.95 19.78 5.07
CA ASP A 126 -33.97 20.83 5.17
C ASP A 126 -33.83 21.85 4.03
N GLU A 127 -34.94 22.19 3.38
CA GLU A 127 -35.00 23.12 2.24
C GLU A 127 -35.54 24.50 2.64
N ASN A 128 -34.88 25.57 2.20
CA ASN A 128 -35.45 26.92 2.01
C ASN A 128 -34.39 27.74 1.23
N ASP A 129 -34.60 28.09 -0.04
CA ASP A 129 -35.52 29.12 -0.56
C ASP A 129 -35.18 30.55 -0.11
N GLY A 130 -35.32 31.51 -1.04
CA GLY A 130 -35.44 32.93 -0.70
C GLY A 130 -34.58 33.91 -1.50
N SER A 131 -35.20 34.54 -2.51
CA SER A 131 -34.90 35.89 -3.02
C SER A 131 -33.60 36.13 -3.82
N GLY A 132 -33.77 36.43 -5.12
CA GLY A 132 -32.73 37.01 -5.98
C GLY A 132 -32.82 38.53 -6.12
N SER A 133 -32.00 39.11 -6.99
CA SER A 133 -32.16 40.48 -7.51
C SER A 133 -31.51 40.61 -8.89
N GLU A 134 -32.24 41.19 -9.83
CA GLU A 134 -31.85 41.26 -11.24
C GLU A 134 -31.02 42.52 -11.59
N ASN A 135 -30.58 42.56 -12.86
CA ASN A 135 -30.29 43.76 -13.65
C ASN A 135 -29.13 44.68 -13.22
N LYS A 136 -28.08 44.69 -14.06
CA LYS A 136 -28.00 45.77 -15.05
C LYS A 136 -27.25 45.41 -16.34
N ILE A 137 -27.84 45.80 -17.48
CA ILE A 137 -27.30 45.62 -18.84
C ILE A 137 -26.46 46.84 -19.27
N SER A 138 -25.39 46.63 -20.05
CA SER A 138 -24.78 47.67 -20.89
C SER A 138 -24.36 47.15 -22.28
N LYS A 139 -25.09 47.58 -23.33
CA LYS A 139 -24.78 47.47 -24.78
C LYS A 139 -23.91 48.69 -25.19
N VAL A 140 -23.18 48.80 -26.31
CA VAL A 140 -23.09 48.16 -27.65
C VAL A 140 -21.59 48.17 -28.10
N GLU A 141 -21.06 47.72 -29.24
CA GLU A 141 -21.51 47.19 -30.56
C GLU A 141 -20.88 45.80 -30.85
N THR A 142 -21.12 44.98 -31.90
CA THR A 142 -21.59 45.06 -33.32
C THR A 142 -20.58 45.35 -34.45
N ASN A 143 -20.10 44.28 -35.10
CA ASN A 143 -19.78 44.02 -36.52
C ASN A 143 -19.59 42.47 -36.59
N GLY A 144 -20.07 41.67 -37.55
CA GLY A 144 -20.28 41.87 -38.99
C GLY A 144 -19.07 41.29 -39.74
N GLU A 145 -19.13 40.23 -40.55
CA GLU A 145 -20.22 39.38 -41.08
C GLU A 145 -19.69 37.93 -41.30
N GLY A 146 -20.56 36.96 -41.63
CA GLY A 146 -20.11 35.65 -42.13
C GLY A 146 -21.03 34.47 -41.77
N ILE A 147 -21.90 34.06 -42.70
CA ILE A 147 -22.74 32.86 -42.59
C ILE A 147 -22.11 31.72 -43.40
N ASP A 148 -22.00 30.54 -42.81
CA ASP A 148 -22.30 29.30 -43.56
C ASP A 148 -22.95 28.28 -42.62
N ASN A 149 -23.95 27.55 -43.11
CA ASN A 149 -24.68 26.55 -42.35
C ASN A 149 -24.14 25.16 -42.70
N LYS A 150 -23.84 24.35 -41.69
CA LYS A 150 -23.93 22.89 -41.83
C LYS A 150 -24.55 22.24 -40.61
N GLU A 151 -25.61 21.51 -40.88
CA GLU A 151 -26.23 20.51 -40.01
C GLU A 151 -25.40 19.20 -40.13
N GLU A 152 -25.91 18.09 -39.55
CA GLU A 152 -25.30 16.75 -39.51
C GLU A 152 -24.15 16.57 -38.48
N GLU A 153 -24.20 15.67 -37.49
CA GLU A 153 -25.30 14.86 -36.92
C GLU A 153 -25.16 14.78 -35.38
N ALA A 154 -26.20 14.33 -34.68
CA ALA A 154 -26.12 13.99 -33.25
C ALA A 154 -25.57 12.56 -33.09
N ASN A 155 -24.34 12.42 -32.60
CA ASN A 155 -23.69 11.14 -32.40
C ASN A 155 -23.82 10.68 -30.93
N GLU A 156 -24.99 10.17 -30.56
CA GLU A 156 -25.30 9.60 -29.23
C GLU A 156 -24.75 8.16 -29.05
N GLU A 157 -23.51 7.93 -29.50
CA GLU A 157 -22.70 6.71 -29.26
C GLU A 157 -21.25 7.19 -29.03
N SER A 158 -20.50 6.81 -27.98
CA SER A 158 -20.75 5.81 -26.94
C SER A 158 -19.94 6.13 -25.68
N GLU A 159 -20.59 6.45 -24.56
CA GLU A 159 -19.91 6.85 -23.30
C GLU A 159 -19.23 5.66 -22.56
N GLU A 160 -19.39 4.42 -23.03
CA GLU A 160 -18.83 3.21 -22.40
C GLU A 160 -17.35 2.92 -22.75
N GLU A 161 -16.75 3.58 -23.76
CA GLU A 161 -15.32 3.34 -24.12
C GLU A 161 -14.34 4.29 -23.38
N ASP A 162 -14.77 5.49 -22.97
CA ASP A 162 -13.91 6.47 -22.28
C ASP A 162 -13.60 6.08 -20.83
N GLU A 163 -14.52 5.46 -20.09
CA GLU A 163 -14.28 5.04 -18.69
C GLU A 163 -13.16 4.01 -18.58
N ASP A 164 -13.07 3.06 -19.53
CA ASP A 164 -12.02 2.04 -19.55
C ASP A 164 -10.63 2.68 -19.79
N GLU A 165 -10.49 3.59 -20.75
CA GLU A 165 -9.22 4.31 -20.98
C GLU A 165 -8.85 5.23 -19.80
N GLU A 166 -9.80 5.96 -19.21
CA GLU A 166 -9.53 6.78 -18.01
C GLU A 166 -9.09 5.90 -16.83
N SER A 167 -9.70 4.72 -16.65
CA SER A 167 -9.35 3.78 -15.57
C SER A 167 -7.97 3.16 -15.76
N GLU A 168 -7.56 2.81 -16.98
CA GLU A 168 -6.19 2.38 -17.29
C GLU A 168 -5.19 3.51 -17.03
N VAL A 169 -5.50 4.73 -17.45
CA VAL A 169 -4.65 5.91 -17.27
C VAL A 169 -4.51 6.26 -15.78
N GLU A 170 -5.57 6.13 -14.99
CA GLU A 170 -5.59 6.15 -13.52
C GLU A 170 -4.69 5.07 -12.90
N GLU A 171 -4.90 3.79 -13.24
CA GLU A 171 -4.12 2.65 -12.73
C GLU A 171 -2.63 2.90 -12.97
N GLN A 172 -2.28 3.25 -14.20
CA GLN A 172 -0.91 3.60 -14.58
C GLN A 172 -0.34 4.79 -13.79
N LYS A 173 -1.11 5.83 -13.41
CA LYS A 173 -0.63 6.91 -12.52
C LYS A 173 -0.30 6.35 -11.13
N ARG A 174 -1.18 5.52 -10.56
CA ARG A 174 -1.03 4.88 -9.23
C ARG A 174 0.28 4.08 -9.19
N PHE A 175 0.54 3.23 -10.18
CA PHE A 175 1.80 2.48 -10.31
C PHE A 175 3.04 3.38 -10.47
N LYS A 176 3.00 4.38 -11.38
CA LYS A 176 4.14 5.28 -11.67
C LYS A 176 4.55 6.16 -10.48
N ASN A 177 3.67 6.41 -9.50
CA ASN A 177 4.02 7.15 -8.29
C ASN A 177 4.97 6.36 -7.37
N PHE A 178 4.82 5.05 -7.30
CA PHE A 178 5.60 4.16 -6.45
C PHE A 178 6.97 3.84 -7.08
N GLU A 179 7.02 3.60 -8.39
CA GLU A 179 8.21 3.15 -9.12
C GLU A 179 9.36 4.17 -9.20
N LYS A 180 9.06 5.47 -9.16
CA LYS A 180 10.07 6.55 -9.20
C LYS A 180 11.14 6.40 -8.10
N ASN A 181 10.79 5.76 -6.98
CA ASN A 181 11.72 5.39 -5.92
C ASN A 181 12.35 3.99 -6.19
N SER A 182 13.13 3.86 -7.27
CA SER A 182 13.81 2.62 -7.64
C SER A 182 14.97 2.25 -6.70
N PHE A 183 14.65 1.83 -5.48
CA PHE A 183 15.59 1.23 -4.53
C PHE A 183 16.27 -0.01 -5.12
N ARG A 184 17.51 -0.32 -4.68
CA ARG A 184 18.20 -1.60 -4.98
C ARG A 184 17.81 -2.74 -4.03
N SER A 185 17.05 -2.41 -2.99
CA SER A 185 16.46 -3.30 -1.99
C SER A 185 15.23 -2.58 -1.42
N PRO A 186 14.03 -2.79 -1.97
CA PRO A 186 12.83 -2.06 -1.58
C PRO A 186 12.54 -2.22 -0.09
N LYS A 187 12.44 -1.09 0.62
CA LYS A 187 12.05 -1.05 2.05
C LYS A 187 10.66 -0.44 2.19
N PHE A 188 9.81 -1.12 2.93
CA PHE A 188 8.49 -0.62 3.31
C PHE A 188 8.36 -0.59 4.84
N TRP A 189 7.80 0.51 5.34
CA TRP A 189 7.29 0.58 6.71
C TRP A 189 5.86 0.04 6.69
N PHE A 190 5.43 -0.64 7.75
CA PHE A 190 4.05 -1.08 7.85
C PHE A 190 3.46 -0.85 9.23
N GLN A 191 2.15 -0.66 9.25
CA GLN A 191 1.32 -0.81 10.44
C GLN A 191 0.37 -1.97 10.18
N TRP A 192 -0.02 -2.66 11.24
CA TRP A 192 -1.03 -3.71 11.22
C TRP A 192 -2.10 -3.41 12.26
N ILE A 193 -3.33 -3.85 12.03
CA ILE A 193 -4.43 -3.82 13.00
C ILE A 193 -5.18 -5.15 12.93
N GLY A 194 -5.51 -5.73 14.08
CA GLY A 194 -6.17 -7.03 14.12
C GLY A 194 -6.14 -7.74 15.46
N ASP A 195 -6.52 -9.00 15.43
CA ASP A 195 -6.86 -9.80 16.59
C ASP A 195 -5.67 -10.65 17.04
N VAL A 196 -5.19 -10.39 18.26
CA VAL A 196 -4.07 -11.07 18.91
C VAL A 196 -4.60 -12.12 19.89
N THR A 197 -4.10 -13.35 19.83
CA THR A 197 -4.47 -14.40 20.80
C THR A 197 -3.60 -14.25 22.07
N PRO A 198 -4.17 -13.96 23.26
CA PRO A 198 -3.37 -13.76 24.46
C PRO A 198 -2.64 -15.03 24.89
N THR A 199 -1.38 -14.88 25.31
CA THR A 199 -0.65 -15.96 25.97
C THR A 199 -1.11 -16.05 27.43
N ALA A 200 -1.41 -17.26 27.91
CA ALA A 200 -1.98 -17.49 29.25
C ALA A 200 -1.12 -16.98 30.45
N ALA A 201 0.09 -16.49 30.20
CA ALA A 201 0.93 -15.81 31.19
C ALA A 201 0.47 -14.37 31.54
N SER A 202 -0.42 -13.74 30.74
CA SER A 202 -1.02 -12.44 31.09
C SER A 202 -2.33 -12.57 31.88
N SER A 203 -3.03 -13.70 31.76
CA SER A 203 -4.28 -13.99 32.45
C SER A 203 -4.02 -14.67 33.80
N LEU A 204 -3.95 -13.88 34.87
CA LEU A 204 -3.85 -14.39 36.26
C LEU A 204 -5.15 -15.08 36.74
N ASP A 205 -6.29 -14.82 36.07
CA ASP A 205 -7.59 -15.37 36.41
C ASP A 205 -7.90 -16.68 35.64
N HIS A 206 -7.81 -17.81 36.34
CA HIS A 206 -8.20 -19.12 35.82
C HIS A 206 -9.73 -19.28 35.73
N GLN A 207 -10.38 -18.74 34.69
CA GLN A 207 -11.66 -19.29 34.20
C GLN A 207 -12.14 -18.84 32.80
N THR A 208 -11.71 -17.69 32.28
CA THR A 208 -12.12 -17.25 30.94
C THR A 208 -11.28 -17.92 29.85
N SER A 209 -11.94 -18.36 28.77
CA SER A 209 -11.25 -18.72 27.52
C SER A 209 -10.48 -17.51 26.98
N PRO A 210 -9.28 -17.69 26.38
CA PRO A 210 -8.51 -16.58 25.83
C PRO A 210 -9.26 -15.93 24.65
N THR A 211 -9.97 -14.84 24.94
CA THR A 211 -10.60 -13.99 23.95
C THR A 211 -9.52 -13.24 23.17
N PRO A 212 -9.61 -13.14 21.83
CA PRO A 212 -8.68 -12.30 21.08
C PRO A 212 -8.76 -10.85 21.58
N ILE A 213 -7.61 -10.20 21.69
CA ILE A 213 -7.49 -8.77 21.98
C ILE A 213 -7.17 -8.07 20.67
N ARG A 214 -7.98 -7.09 20.29
CA ARG A 214 -7.71 -6.26 19.12
C ARG A 214 -6.60 -5.25 19.44
N GLU A 215 -5.56 -5.24 18.64
CA GLU A 215 -4.38 -4.40 18.83
C GLU A 215 -3.91 -3.81 17.48
N THR A 216 -3.06 -2.79 17.54
CA THR A 216 -2.30 -2.30 16.39
C THR A 216 -0.81 -2.21 16.72
N GLY A 217 0.03 -2.57 15.76
CA GLY A 217 1.48 -2.52 15.91
C GLY A 217 2.20 -2.12 14.62
N ARG A 218 3.49 -1.83 14.74
CA ARG A 218 4.31 -1.31 13.62
C ARG A 218 5.47 -2.25 13.30
N GLY A 219 6.01 -2.10 12.09
CA GLY A 219 7.15 -2.86 11.61
C GLY A 219 7.78 -2.28 10.35
N TYR A 220 8.70 -3.04 9.77
CA TYR A 220 9.19 -2.79 8.40
C TYR A 220 9.61 -4.09 7.73
N VAL A 221 9.60 -4.10 6.40
CA VAL A 221 10.17 -5.17 5.56
C VAL A 221 11.19 -4.59 4.58
N VAL A 222 12.22 -5.36 4.25
CA VAL A 222 13.22 -5.04 3.22
C VAL A 222 13.35 -6.24 2.30
N PHE A 223 12.96 -6.08 1.04
CA PHE A 223 13.08 -7.11 0.01
C PHE A 223 14.54 -7.26 -0.45
N SER A 224 14.98 -8.49 -0.69
CA SER A 224 16.36 -8.82 -1.10
C SER A 224 16.64 -8.54 -2.59
N GLY A 225 15.86 -7.66 -3.22
CA GLY A 225 15.94 -7.33 -4.64
C GLY A 225 14.60 -6.85 -5.20
N ASN A 226 14.64 -6.40 -6.46
CA ASN A 226 13.51 -5.72 -7.12
C ASN A 226 12.44 -6.69 -7.66
N ASP A 227 12.62 -8.00 -7.50
CA ASP A 227 11.62 -9.02 -7.85
C ASP A 227 10.80 -9.52 -6.65
N CYS A 228 10.96 -8.88 -5.49
CA CYS A 228 10.20 -9.11 -4.26
C CYS A 228 10.07 -10.57 -3.81
N ARG A 229 11.01 -11.45 -4.18
CA ARG A 229 10.94 -12.90 -3.89
C ARG A 229 11.07 -13.25 -2.40
N SER A 230 11.77 -12.44 -1.63
CA SER A 230 11.93 -12.65 -0.19
C SER A 230 12.33 -11.37 0.53
N PHE A 231 12.01 -11.29 1.82
CA PHE A 231 12.30 -10.14 2.66
C PHE A 231 12.80 -10.52 4.06
N LYS A 232 13.43 -9.54 4.71
CA LYS A 232 13.69 -9.52 6.16
C LYS A 232 13.15 -8.23 6.76
N GLY A 233 12.71 -8.28 8.00
CA GLY A 233 12.01 -7.16 8.64
C GLY A 233 11.94 -7.27 10.14
N THR A 234 11.20 -6.33 10.75
CA THR A 234 10.78 -6.40 12.15
C THR A 234 9.27 -6.22 12.28
N ILE A 235 8.69 -6.75 13.36
CA ILE A 235 7.32 -6.53 13.81
C ILE A 235 7.31 -6.30 15.33
N SER A 236 6.48 -5.37 15.80
CA SER A 236 6.16 -5.18 17.22
C SER A 236 4.69 -5.48 17.50
N CYS A 237 4.41 -5.95 18.72
CA CYS A 237 3.09 -6.31 19.25
C CYS A 237 3.18 -6.26 20.79
N ASP A 238 2.45 -5.35 21.42
CA ASP A 238 2.66 -4.98 22.82
C ASP A 238 2.05 -6.02 23.78
N SER A 239 0.89 -6.59 23.47
CA SER A 239 0.27 -7.67 24.28
C SER A 239 1.07 -8.98 24.27
N LEU A 240 1.92 -9.20 23.27
CA LEU A 240 2.87 -10.31 23.21
C LEU A 240 4.28 -9.94 23.73
N GLY A 241 4.49 -8.69 24.14
CA GLY A 241 5.81 -8.18 24.56
C GLY A 241 6.85 -8.15 23.44
N TRP A 242 6.42 -8.13 22.18
CA TRP A 242 7.30 -8.14 21.01
C TRP A 242 7.72 -6.72 20.65
N LYS A 243 9.02 -6.44 20.79
CA LYS A 243 9.64 -5.21 20.31
C LYS A 243 10.66 -5.51 19.23
N ASP A 244 10.42 -5.00 18.03
CA ASP A 244 11.30 -5.15 16.85
C ASP A 244 11.70 -6.62 16.57
N VAL A 245 10.77 -7.56 16.80
CA VAL A 245 10.98 -9.00 16.61
C VAL A 245 11.22 -9.31 15.15
N SER A 246 12.21 -10.17 14.87
CA SER A 246 12.59 -10.53 13.51
C SER A 246 11.49 -11.30 12.78
N ILE A 247 11.09 -10.76 11.62
CA ILE A 247 10.21 -11.41 10.65
C ILE A 247 10.95 -11.57 9.33
N SER A 248 10.69 -12.67 8.62
CA SER A 248 11.22 -12.90 7.27
C SER A 248 10.23 -13.70 6.46
N GLY A 249 10.21 -13.49 5.15
CA GLY A 249 9.27 -14.19 4.26
C GLY A 249 9.87 -14.53 2.91
N TRP A 250 9.28 -15.53 2.25
CA TRP A 250 9.55 -15.89 0.86
C TRP A 250 8.23 -16.05 0.10
N LYS A 251 8.22 -15.59 -1.14
CA LYS A 251 7.02 -15.57 -1.98
C LYS A 251 6.70 -16.98 -2.45
N GLU A 252 5.57 -17.52 -2.01
CA GLU A 252 5.04 -18.80 -2.47
C GLU A 252 4.47 -18.65 -3.89
N VAL A 253 3.64 -17.62 -4.07
CA VAL A 253 2.85 -17.39 -5.29
C VAL A 253 2.92 -15.92 -5.64
N SER A 254 3.26 -15.61 -6.90
CA SER A 254 3.01 -14.28 -7.46
C SER A 254 1.60 -14.25 -8.03
N MET A 255 0.86 -13.20 -7.73
CA MET A 255 -0.50 -12.98 -8.21
C MET A 255 -0.54 -11.66 -8.98
N SER A 256 -1.60 -11.44 -9.75
CA SER A 256 -2.00 -10.10 -10.16
C SER A 256 -2.41 -9.28 -8.93
N GLU A 257 -2.74 -8.01 -9.18
CA GLU A 257 -3.66 -7.29 -8.32
C GLU A 257 -4.97 -8.09 -8.16
N ARG A 258 -5.61 -7.99 -6.99
CA ARG A 258 -6.91 -8.59 -6.70
C ARG A 258 -7.73 -7.59 -5.92
N ASP A 259 -8.95 -7.32 -6.39
CA ASP A 259 -9.93 -6.64 -5.56
C ASP A 259 -10.43 -7.59 -4.47
N VAL A 260 -9.86 -7.41 -3.27
CA VAL A 260 -10.24 -8.10 -2.04
C VAL A 260 -10.71 -7.01 -1.07
N PRO A 261 -11.91 -7.14 -0.46
CA PRO A 261 -12.39 -6.20 0.53
C PRO A 261 -11.37 -6.00 1.65
N PHE A 262 -10.84 -4.79 1.77
CA PHE A 262 -9.83 -4.43 2.77
C PHE A 262 -10.50 -3.68 3.92
N VAL A 263 -10.50 -4.29 5.11
CA VAL A 263 -11.08 -3.70 6.32
C VAL A 263 -9.95 -3.21 7.23
N TRP A 264 -9.86 -1.89 7.42
CA TRP A 264 -8.95 -1.27 8.38
C TRP A 264 -9.73 -0.79 9.62
N LYS A 265 -9.96 -1.71 10.55
CA LYS A 265 -10.66 -1.52 11.82
C LYS A 265 -10.05 -2.43 12.87
#